data_AF-K9G9K4-F1
#
_entry.id   AF-K9G9K4-F1
#
_cell.length_a   1.000
_cell.length_b   1.000
_cell.length_c   1.000
_cell.angle_alpha   90.00
_cell.angle_beta   90.00
_cell.angle_gamma   90.00
#
_symmetry.space_group_name_H-M   'P 1'
#
loop_
_entity.id
_entity.type
_entity.pdbx_description
1 polymer ?
#
loop_
_entity_poly.entity_id
_entity_poly.type
_entity_poly.pdbx_seq_one_letter_code
_entity_poly.pdbx_strand_id
1 'polypeptide(L)'
;MRQSISDLVGQVQNMRADAALATNLALAFADTWDQHTRTCIPHLRGAKTLVCQVIAAGMHEGVTDKELDRIRFLYNTWSYMDVIARLTSLDECGPQNWDSSIFEIPSNLVHKIDPLMGCATTLYPLMSRVAELIQHVRKSSSNTVSVVAQAVELKALVERWEPPQWFEPPADPNSEVQHSIQVAHAYRWATLMFLHQAVPEIPSEPADKLAKRVLILLATVPYTSRTTIIQLFPLLAAGSEADTDDDRKWVLDRWTTIQSHLMLGGVDRCLEVLREVWERRDAINTRREPEMAISRSTESFSSGHQEKMSSSLPNEFRKYSLNASHEGLIGRRPVQPTSTFA
;
A
#
# COMPACT_ATOMS: atom_id res chain seq x y z
N MET A 1 12.04 -27.41 10.81
CA MET A 1 11.54 -26.18 11.45
C MET A 1 11.58 -26.26 12.98
N ARG A 2 10.76 -27.06 13.67
CA ARG A 2 10.77 -27.13 15.15
C ARG A 2 12.14 -27.45 15.77
N GLN A 3 12.88 -28.39 15.19
CA GLN A 3 14.25 -28.72 15.62
C GLN A 3 15.19 -27.51 15.47
N SER A 4 15.18 -26.86 14.30
CA SER A 4 15.99 -25.68 14.01
C SER A 4 15.70 -24.50 14.94
N ILE A 5 14.43 -24.32 15.34
CA ILE A 5 14.02 -23.32 16.32
C ILE A 5 14.54 -23.68 17.72
N SER A 6 14.43 -24.95 18.12
CA SER A 6 14.95 -25.44 19.41
C SER A 6 16.47 -25.26 19.50
N ASP A 7 17.19 -25.58 18.43
CA ASP A 7 18.65 -25.45 18.37
C ASP A 7 19.06 -23.96 18.40
N LEU A 8 18.33 -23.10 17.69
CA LEU A 8 18.54 -21.65 17.74
C LEU A 8 18.33 -21.10 19.15
N VAL A 9 17.22 -21.44 19.82
CA VAL A 9 16.95 -20.98 21.19
C VAL A 9 18.06 -21.41 22.15
N GLY A 10 18.63 -22.61 21.97
CA GLY A 10 19.74 -23.11 22.78
C GLY A 10 21.09 -22.40 22.55
N GLN A 11 21.29 -21.79 21.37
CA GLN A 11 22.59 -21.20 20.99
C GLN A 11 22.56 -19.68 20.80
N VAL A 12 21.39 -19.04 20.70
CA VAL A 12 21.23 -17.62 20.34
C VAL A 12 21.98 -16.68 21.29
N GLN A 13 22.11 -17.03 22.57
CA GLN A 13 22.83 -16.23 23.56
C GLN A 13 24.35 -16.19 23.32
N ASN A 14 24.89 -17.19 22.62
CA ASN A 14 26.31 -17.30 22.30
C ASN A 14 26.64 -16.81 20.87
N MET A 15 25.63 -16.43 20.09
CA MET A 15 25.80 -15.94 18.73
C MET A 15 26.00 -14.42 18.71
N ARG A 16 26.76 -13.93 17.73
CA ARG A 16 26.78 -12.50 17.41
C ARG A 16 25.37 -12.06 16.98
N ALA A 17 24.92 -10.88 17.43
CA ALA A 17 23.54 -10.43 17.27
C ALA A 17 23.06 -10.40 15.80
N ASP A 18 23.95 -10.06 14.86
CA ASP A 18 23.66 -10.04 13.42
C ASP A 18 23.52 -11.45 12.81
N ALA A 19 24.29 -12.43 13.27
CA ALA A 19 24.17 -13.83 12.85
C ALA A 19 22.88 -14.45 13.42
N ALA A 20 22.56 -14.14 14.68
CA ALA A 20 21.29 -14.51 15.30
C ALA A 20 20.10 -13.89 14.55
N LEU A 21 20.20 -12.62 14.16
CA LEU A 21 19.17 -11.93 13.39
C LEU A 21 19.01 -12.56 12.00
N ALA A 22 20.11 -12.77 11.26
CA ALA A 22 20.09 -13.42 9.97
C ALA A 22 19.44 -14.81 10.02
N THR A 23 19.75 -15.59 11.07
CA THR A 23 19.17 -16.92 11.27
C THR A 23 17.66 -16.84 11.55
N ASN A 24 17.22 -15.91 12.41
CA ASN A 24 15.80 -15.68 12.66
C ASN A 24 15.03 -15.25 11.40
N LEU A 25 15.61 -14.36 10.59
CA LEU A 25 14.99 -13.92 9.34
C LEU A 25 14.92 -15.05 8.30
N ALA A 26 15.96 -15.88 8.21
CA ALA A 26 15.95 -17.05 7.35
C ALA A 26 14.86 -18.06 7.76
N LEU A 27 14.67 -18.29 9.07
CA LEU A 27 13.56 -19.10 9.58
C LEU A 27 12.21 -18.45 9.26
N ALA A 28 12.07 -17.14 9.46
CA ALA A 28 10.85 -16.42 9.12
C ALA A 28 10.48 -16.56 7.64
N PHE A 29 11.46 -16.55 6.72
CA PHE A 29 11.23 -16.80 5.30
C PHE A 29 10.85 -18.26 5.02
N ALA A 30 11.54 -19.21 5.64
CA ALA A 30 11.23 -20.62 5.50
C ALA A 30 9.78 -20.92 5.95
N ASP A 31 9.30 -20.24 7.00
CA ASP A 31 7.91 -20.29 7.45
C ASP A 31 6.92 -19.81 6.37
N THR A 32 7.30 -18.87 5.49
CA THR A 32 6.43 -18.43 4.38
C THR A 32 6.39 -19.40 3.20
N TRP A 33 7.30 -20.38 3.16
CA TRP A 33 7.34 -21.42 2.14
C TRP A 33 6.48 -22.63 2.50
N ASP A 34 6.28 -22.89 3.80
CA ASP A 34 5.47 -24.00 4.27
C ASP A 34 3.96 -23.68 4.15
N GLN A 35 3.20 -24.63 3.64
CA GLN A 35 1.74 -24.54 3.50
C GLN A 35 1.00 -24.80 4.82
N HIS A 36 1.70 -25.32 5.86
CA HIS A 36 1.11 -25.76 7.12
C HIS A 36 1.40 -24.83 8.31
N THR A 37 2.24 -23.82 8.12
CA THR A 37 2.53 -22.78 9.11
C THR A 37 1.47 -21.68 9.05
N ARG A 38 1.18 -21.05 10.19
CA ARG A 38 0.10 -20.04 10.29
C ARG A 38 0.58 -18.63 9.92
N THR A 39 1.71 -18.18 10.48
CA THR A 39 2.31 -16.84 10.20
C THR A 39 3.80 -16.83 10.57
N CYS A 40 4.60 -15.96 9.91
CA CYS A 40 6.00 -15.72 10.27
C CYS A 40 6.18 -14.77 11.47
N ILE A 41 5.07 -14.26 12.03
CA ILE A 41 5.03 -13.22 13.07
C ILE A 41 5.76 -13.60 14.37
N PRO A 42 5.67 -14.85 14.88
CA PRO A 42 6.45 -15.24 16.06
C PRO A 42 7.96 -15.04 15.88
N HIS A 43 8.49 -15.34 14.68
CA HIS A 43 9.89 -15.12 14.35
C HIS A 43 10.24 -13.63 14.31
N LEU A 44 9.37 -12.81 13.73
CA LEU A 44 9.58 -11.35 13.64
C LEU A 44 9.55 -10.69 15.02
N ARG A 45 8.67 -11.13 15.92
CA ARG A 45 8.67 -10.68 17.32
C ARG A 45 9.97 -11.05 18.04
N GLY A 46 10.46 -12.28 17.84
CA GLY A 46 11.74 -12.73 18.40
C GLY A 46 12.95 -11.97 17.84
N ALA A 47 12.90 -11.58 16.56
CA ALA A 47 13.95 -10.83 15.88
C ALA A 47 14.06 -9.38 16.34
N LYS A 48 12.99 -8.78 16.87
CA LYS A 48 12.93 -7.36 17.22
C LYS A 48 14.05 -6.89 18.15
N THR A 49 14.31 -7.64 19.23
CA THR A 49 15.40 -7.31 20.16
C THR A 49 16.76 -7.37 19.48
N LEU A 50 16.95 -8.33 18.57
CA LEU A 50 18.20 -8.49 17.81
C LEU A 50 18.39 -7.33 16.83
N VAL A 51 17.33 -6.85 16.19
CA VAL A 51 17.38 -5.65 15.32
C VAL A 51 17.89 -4.45 16.11
N CYS A 52 17.35 -4.18 17.30
CA CYS A 52 17.82 -3.08 18.13
C CYS A 52 19.31 -3.21 18.50
N GLN A 53 19.76 -4.42 18.84
CA GLN A 53 21.18 -4.68 19.13
C GLN A 53 22.08 -4.47 17.92
N VAL A 54 21.64 -4.91 16.74
CA VAL A 54 22.39 -4.78 15.48
C VAL A 54 22.47 -3.31 15.04
N ILE A 55 21.40 -2.54 15.21
CA ILE A 55 21.38 -1.09 14.92
C ILE A 55 22.29 -0.32 15.90
N ALA A 56 22.18 -0.60 17.20
CA ALA A 56 23.06 -0.01 18.20
C ALA A 56 24.54 -0.33 17.92
N ALA A 57 24.84 -1.55 17.46
CA ALA A 57 26.18 -1.93 17.04
C ALA A 57 26.68 -1.10 15.83
N GLY A 58 25.78 -0.76 14.90
CA GLY A 58 26.07 0.09 13.74
C GLY A 58 26.27 1.57 14.05
N MET A 59 25.83 2.04 15.22
CA MET A 59 26.02 3.42 15.70
C MET A 59 27.40 3.66 16.34
N HIS A 60 28.19 2.62 16.60
CA HIS A 60 29.51 2.78 17.19
C HIS A 60 30.53 3.36 16.20
N GLU A 61 31.46 4.18 16.71
CA GLU A 61 32.57 4.70 15.91
C GLU A 61 33.48 3.56 15.44
N GLY A 62 33.89 3.58 14.17
CA GLY A 62 34.80 2.59 13.58
C GLY A 62 34.14 1.43 12.84
N VAL A 63 32.82 1.44 12.66
CA VAL A 63 32.11 0.48 11.80
C VAL A 63 32.53 0.66 10.34
N THR A 64 32.88 -0.43 9.68
CA THR A 64 33.26 -0.41 8.26
C THR A 64 32.04 -0.28 7.35
N ASP A 65 32.20 0.26 6.14
CA ASP A 65 31.11 0.36 5.15
C ASP A 65 30.45 -1.00 4.87
N LYS A 66 31.24 -2.08 4.83
CA LYS A 66 30.73 -3.44 4.63
C LYS A 66 29.86 -3.93 5.77
N GLU A 67 30.21 -3.57 7.01
CA GLU A 67 29.41 -3.91 8.17
C GLU A 67 28.11 -3.12 8.18
N LEU A 68 28.15 -1.83 7.83
CA LEU A 68 26.96 -1.00 7.71
C LEU A 68 26.02 -1.51 6.60
N ASP A 69 26.56 -1.91 5.44
CA ASP A 69 25.78 -2.53 4.35
C ASP A 69 25.09 -3.82 4.81
N ARG A 70 25.77 -4.66 5.61
CA ARG A 70 25.17 -5.87 6.19
C ARG A 70 24.07 -5.54 7.20
N ILE A 71 24.30 -4.57 8.08
CA ILE A 71 23.32 -4.13 9.07
C ILE A 71 22.07 -3.57 8.37
N ARG A 72 22.27 -2.74 7.33
CA ARG A 72 21.20 -2.20 6.47
C ARG A 72 20.41 -3.32 5.80
N PHE A 73 21.09 -4.32 5.23
CA PHE A 73 20.43 -5.47 4.61
C PHE A 73 19.53 -6.23 5.60
N LEU A 74 20.05 -6.54 6.80
CA LEU A 74 19.28 -7.25 7.83
C LEU A 74 18.10 -6.42 8.32
N TYR A 75 18.31 -5.12 8.53
CA TYR A 75 17.26 -4.20 8.93
C TYR A 75 16.15 -4.09 7.87
N ASN A 76 16.50 -3.85 6.60
CA ASN A 76 15.54 -3.75 5.49
C ASN A 76 14.75 -5.05 5.34
N THR A 77 15.44 -6.19 5.45
CA THR A 77 14.80 -7.52 5.39
C THR A 77 13.76 -7.69 6.48
N TRP A 78 14.11 -7.38 7.73
CA TRP A 78 13.17 -7.41 8.84
C TRP A 78 12.00 -6.43 8.64
N SER A 79 12.31 -5.20 8.23
CA SER A 79 11.32 -4.13 7.99
C SER A 79 10.31 -4.52 6.92
N TYR A 80 10.79 -5.09 5.81
CA TYR A 80 9.95 -5.65 4.76
C TYR A 80 8.97 -6.68 5.33
N MET A 81 9.49 -7.72 6.00
CA MET A 81 8.66 -8.80 6.50
C MET A 81 7.65 -8.32 7.54
N ASP A 82 8.06 -7.43 8.43
CA ASP A 82 7.21 -6.88 9.49
C ASP A 82 6.08 -6.02 8.93
N VAL A 83 6.38 -5.10 8.01
CA VAL A 83 5.37 -4.23 7.39
C VAL A 83 4.36 -5.07 6.60
N ILE A 84 4.83 -6.00 5.77
CA ILE A 84 3.93 -6.87 5.00
C ILE A 84 3.08 -7.72 5.94
N ALA A 85 3.66 -8.34 6.95
CA ALA A 85 2.91 -9.16 7.91
C ALA A 85 1.80 -8.36 8.62
N ARG A 86 2.04 -7.10 9.00
CA ARG A 86 1.01 -6.25 9.64
C ARG A 86 -0.08 -5.79 8.68
N LEU A 87 0.26 -5.57 7.41
CA LEU A 87 -0.74 -5.21 6.39
C LEU A 87 -1.65 -6.40 6.07
N THR A 88 -1.10 -7.63 6.05
CA THR A 88 -1.82 -8.83 5.61
C THR A 88 -2.32 -9.73 6.73
N SER A 89 -1.99 -9.47 8.00
CA SER A 89 -2.45 -10.23 9.17
C SER A 89 -3.22 -9.39 10.18
N LEU A 90 -4.05 -10.05 10.98
CA LEU A 90 -4.72 -9.47 12.15
C LEU A 90 -3.85 -9.54 13.42
N ASP A 91 -2.81 -10.38 13.42
CA ASP A 91 -1.92 -10.56 14.56
C ASP A 91 -1.03 -9.32 14.80
N GLU A 92 -0.80 -8.99 16.07
CA GLU A 92 0.07 -7.87 16.45
C GLU A 92 1.55 -8.23 16.33
N CYS A 93 2.39 -7.31 15.85
CA CYS A 93 3.86 -7.45 15.91
C CYS A 93 4.50 -6.65 17.07
N GLY A 94 3.68 -5.93 17.85
CA GLY A 94 4.12 -5.03 18.93
C GLY A 94 4.60 -3.67 18.42
N PRO A 95 4.91 -2.72 19.33
CA PRO A 95 5.19 -1.31 18.97
C PRO A 95 6.57 -1.11 18.34
N GLN A 96 6.70 -0.34 17.25
CA GLN A 96 8.00 -0.01 16.68
C GLN A 96 8.55 1.30 17.26
N ASN A 97 9.54 1.21 18.15
CA ASN A 97 10.34 2.36 18.58
C ASN A 97 11.81 2.01 18.38
N TRP A 98 12.36 2.34 17.21
CA TRP A 98 13.78 2.22 16.97
C TRP A 98 14.19 3.32 15.98
N ASP A 99 15.40 3.86 16.16
CA ASP A 99 15.90 4.98 15.36
C ASP A 99 16.57 4.45 14.08
N SER A 100 16.03 4.86 12.94
CA SER A 100 16.50 4.49 11.60
C SER A 100 17.44 5.49 10.96
N SER A 101 17.75 6.57 11.67
CA SER A 101 18.56 7.69 11.17
C SER A 101 19.89 7.23 10.56
N ILE A 102 20.50 6.15 11.09
CA ILE A 102 21.76 5.59 10.57
C ILE A 102 21.70 5.11 9.12
N PHE A 103 20.50 4.86 8.60
CA PHE A 103 20.29 4.40 7.23
C PHE A 103 19.80 5.51 6.30
N GLU A 104 19.56 6.72 6.81
CA GLU A 104 19.13 7.85 5.99
C GLU A 104 20.24 8.22 5.00
N ILE A 105 19.99 7.92 3.73
CA ILE A 105 20.83 8.35 2.62
C ILE A 105 20.16 9.58 2.01
N PRO A 106 20.90 10.69 1.81
CA PRO A 106 20.38 11.85 1.10
C PRO A 106 19.78 11.48 -0.27
N SER A 107 18.66 12.11 -0.62
CA SER A 107 17.92 11.80 -1.86
C SER A 107 18.71 12.07 -3.15
N ASN A 108 19.74 12.92 -3.07
CA ASN A 108 20.62 13.28 -4.17
C ASN A 108 21.81 12.32 -4.37
N LEU A 109 22.03 11.36 -3.48
CA LEU A 109 23.05 10.33 -3.65
C LEU A 109 22.53 9.21 -4.55
N VAL A 110 23.43 8.34 -5.04
CA VAL A 110 23.05 7.14 -5.78
C VAL A 110 22.62 6.07 -4.77
N HIS A 111 21.41 5.53 -4.95
CA HIS A 111 20.83 4.50 -4.10
C HIS A 111 21.02 3.11 -4.71
N LYS A 112 21.16 2.09 -3.85
CA LYS A 112 21.09 0.68 -4.29
C LYS A 112 19.63 0.25 -4.31
N ILE A 113 19.26 -0.56 -5.31
CA ILE A 113 17.94 -1.19 -5.35
C ILE A 113 17.90 -2.30 -4.30
N ASP A 114 16.95 -2.21 -3.39
CA ASP A 114 16.78 -3.23 -2.35
C ASP A 114 16.17 -4.51 -2.95
N PRO A 115 16.65 -5.70 -2.59
CA PRO A 115 16.17 -6.95 -3.18
C PRO A 115 14.71 -7.28 -2.85
N LEU A 116 14.15 -6.77 -1.74
CA LEU A 116 12.79 -7.04 -1.29
C LEU A 116 11.87 -5.82 -1.44
N MET A 117 12.43 -4.63 -1.28
CA MET A 117 11.69 -3.36 -1.27
C MET A 117 11.85 -2.60 -2.59
N GLY A 118 12.74 -3.02 -3.48
CA GLY A 118 13.01 -2.34 -4.75
C GLY A 118 13.47 -0.90 -4.54
N CYS A 119 12.84 0.03 -5.25
CA CYS A 119 13.05 1.48 -5.09
C CYS A 119 12.20 2.10 -3.98
N ALA A 120 11.45 1.30 -3.21
CA ALA A 120 10.49 1.77 -2.21
C ALA A 120 11.05 1.81 -0.78
N THR A 121 12.35 1.58 -0.55
CA THR A 121 12.92 1.45 0.81
C THR A 121 12.54 2.60 1.75
N THR A 122 12.53 3.85 1.26
CA THR A 122 12.16 5.03 2.05
C THR A 122 10.65 5.21 2.26
N LEU A 123 9.81 4.45 1.55
CA LEU A 123 8.35 4.41 1.75
C LEU A 123 7.97 3.53 2.94
N TYR A 124 8.73 2.47 3.24
CA TYR A 124 8.37 1.48 4.26
C TYR A 124 8.21 2.05 5.68
N PRO A 125 8.98 3.05 6.14
CA PRO A 125 8.70 3.72 7.41
C PRO A 125 7.29 4.36 7.44
N LEU A 126 6.83 4.93 6.32
CA LEU A 126 5.47 5.46 6.22
C LEU A 126 4.44 4.33 6.19
N MET A 127 4.70 3.27 5.43
CA MET A 127 3.83 2.08 5.41
C MET A 127 3.71 1.42 6.79
N SER A 128 4.80 1.39 7.55
CA SER A 128 4.83 0.89 8.93
C SER A 128 3.86 1.66 9.82
N ARG A 129 3.93 3.00 9.80
CA ARG A 129 3.00 3.87 10.55
C ARG A 129 1.56 3.70 10.10
N VAL A 130 1.32 3.55 8.80
CA VAL A 130 -0.02 3.26 8.25
C VAL A 130 -0.53 1.91 8.76
N ALA A 131 0.29 0.85 8.71
CA ALA A 131 -0.08 -0.47 9.20
C ALA A 131 -0.40 -0.46 10.70
N GLU A 132 0.39 0.25 11.50
CA GLU A 132 0.12 0.49 12.94
C GLU A 132 -1.24 1.16 13.17
N LEU A 133 -1.54 2.22 12.44
CA LEU A 133 -2.82 2.92 12.55
C LEU A 133 -3.99 1.99 12.17
N ILE A 134 -3.87 1.26 11.06
CA ILE A 134 -4.88 0.30 10.60
C ILE A 134 -5.11 -0.79 11.65
N GLN A 135 -4.05 -1.31 12.28
CA GLN A 135 -4.17 -2.31 13.35
C GLN A 135 -4.89 -1.75 14.58
N HIS A 136 -4.70 -0.47 14.90
CA HIS A 136 -5.43 0.20 15.98
C HIS A 136 -6.91 0.38 15.64
N VAL A 137 -7.21 0.80 14.40
CA VAL A 137 -8.56 0.97 13.87
C VAL A 137 -9.35 -0.34 13.90
N ARG A 138 -8.75 -1.44 13.44
CA ARG A 138 -9.40 -2.77 13.39
C ARG A 138 -9.86 -3.30 14.75
N LYS A 139 -9.31 -2.79 15.86
CA LYS A 139 -9.68 -3.17 17.24
C LYS A 139 -10.71 -2.23 17.87
N SER A 140 -11.00 -1.12 17.20
CA SER A 140 -11.88 -0.08 17.69
C SER A 140 -13.23 -0.20 16.97
N SER A 141 -14.33 0.08 17.67
CA SER A 141 -15.66 0.07 17.06
C SER A 141 -15.92 1.29 16.18
N SER A 142 -15.15 2.36 16.34
CA SER A 142 -15.30 3.63 15.62
C SER A 142 -13.99 4.41 15.60
N ASN A 143 -13.76 5.19 14.55
CA ASN A 143 -12.59 6.06 14.44
C ASN A 143 -12.78 7.34 15.28
N THR A 144 -11.80 7.63 16.14
CA THR A 144 -11.79 8.88 16.91
C THR A 144 -11.25 10.03 16.07
N VAL A 145 -11.52 11.27 16.47
CA VAL A 145 -10.97 12.47 15.80
C VAL A 145 -9.43 12.43 15.73
N SER A 146 -8.76 11.87 16.76
CA SER A 146 -7.30 11.71 16.76
C SER A 146 -6.82 10.72 15.69
N VAL A 147 -7.53 9.59 15.52
CA VAL A 147 -7.24 8.61 14.46
C VAL A 147 -7.41 9.23 13.08
N VAL A 148 -8.49 9.98 12.86
CA VAL A 148 -8.74 10.67 11.59
C VAL A 148 -7.66 11.72 11.31
N ALA A 149 -7.26 12.51 12.31
CA ALA A 149 -6.18 13.50 12.17
C ALA A 149 -4.84 12.84 11.80
N GLN A 150 -4.48 11.73 12.45
CA GLN A 150 -3.28 10.95 12.13
C GLN A 150 -3.35 10.37 10.71
N ALA A 151 -4.51 9.85 10.29
CA ALA A 151 -4.70 9.34 8.95
C ALA A 151 -4.53 10.43 7.88
N VAL A 152 -5.04 11.65 8.12
CA VAL A 152 -4.87 12.79 7.21
C VAL A 152 -3.39 13.19 7.08
N GLU A 153 -2.66 13.22 8.20
CA GLU A 153 -1.21 13.49 8.16
C GLU A 153 -0.49 12.42 7.35
N LEU A 154 -0.67 11.13 7.69
CA LEU A 154 -0.03 10.00 7.01
C LEU A 154 -0.36 9.97 5.52
N LYS A 155 -1.62 10.22 5.14
CA LYS A 155 -2.04 10.37 3.75
C LYS A 155 -1.20 11.43 3.04
N ALA A 156 -1.08 12.63 3.62
CA ALA A 156 -0.29 13.69 3.03
C ALA A 156 1.22 13.36 2.96
N LEU A 157 1.77 12.58 3.91
CA LEU A 157 3.16 12.09 3.83
C LEU A 157 3.34 11.11 2.66
N VAL A 158 2.41 10.16 2.50
CA VAL A 158 2.47 9.12 1.47
C VAL A 158 2.19 9.71 0.08
N GLU A 159 1.29 10.67 -0.03
CA GLU A 159 0.97 11.34 -1.29
C GLU A 159 2.11 12.21 -1.83
N ARG A 160 2.97 12.76 -0.98
CA ARG A 160 4.14 13.53 -1.43
C ARG A 160 5.40 12.68 -1.60
N TRP A 161 5.35 11.42 -1.18
CA TRP A 161 6.50 10.54 -1.26
C TRP A 161 6.81 10.22 -2.72
N GLU A 162 8.09 10.37 -3.07
CA GLU A 162 8.65 10.01 -4.37
C GLU A 162 9.88 9.12 -4.13
N PRO A 163 10.15 8.15 -5.02
CA PRO A 163 11.36 7.36 -4.92
C PRO A 163 12.61 8.25 -5.08
N PRO A 164 13.77 7.86 -4.51
CA PRO A 164 15.03 8.51 -4.80
C PRO A 164 15.30 8.70 -6.30
N GLN A 165 16.01 9.76 -6.67
CA GLN A 165 16.17 10.14 -8.07
C GLN A 165 17.18 9.24 -8.82
N TRP A 166 18.19 8.74 -8.11
CA TRP A 166 19.33 8.06 -8.72
C TRP A 166 19.51 6.68 -8.11
N PHE A 167 19.58 5.66 -8.96
CA PHE A 167 19.84 4.28 -8.57
C PHE A 167 20.99 3.67 -9.36
N GLU A 168 21.75 2.78 -8.71
CA GLU A 168 22.69 1.91 -9.40
C GLU A 168 21.92 0.95 -10.33
N PRO A 169 22.29 0.85 -11.62
CA PRO A 169 21.67 -0.12 -12.52
C PRO A 169 21.86 -1.56 -12.02
N PRO A 170 20.81 -2.40 -12.04
CA PRO A 170 20.96 -3.82 -11.71
C PRO A 170 21.92 -4.52 -12.67
N ALA A 171 22.64 -5.53 -12.15
CA ALA A 171 23.50 -6.38 -12.98
C ALA A 171 22.70 -7.34 -13.89
N ASP A 172 21.47 -7.66 -13.52
CA ASP A 172 20.59 -8.56 -14.28
C ASP A 172 19.95 -7.81 -15.46
N PRO A 173 20.12 -8.27 -16.71
CA PRO A 173 19.60 -7.58 -17.89
C PRO A 173 18.07 -7.55 -17.99
N ASN A 174 17.36 -8.39 -17.25
CA ASN A 174 15.90 -8.39 -17.17
C ASN A 174 15.37 -7.48 -16.04
N SER A 175 16.27 -6.76 -15.36
CA SER A 175 15.94 -5.92 -14.21
C SER A 175 16.33 -4.49 -14.52
N GLU A 176 15.36 -3.69 -14.95
CA GLU A 176 15.56 -2.26 -15.13
C GLU A 176 15.21 -1.50 -13.85
N VAL A 177 15.93 -0.41 -13.60
CA VAL A 177 15.61 0.53 -12.51
C VAL A 177 14.15 0.98 -12.63
N GLN A 178 13.70 1.25 -13.86
CA GLN A 178 12.33 1.70 -14.12
C GLN A 178 11.30 0.68 -13.62
N HIS A 179 11.53 -0.62 -13.79
CA HIS A 179 10.60 -1.64 -13.29
C HIS A 179 10.43 -1.53 -11.76
N SER A 180 11.53 -1.33 -11.02
CA SER A 180 11.50 -1.15 -9.57
C SER A 180 10.82 0.16 -9.14
N ILE A 181 10.98 1.24 -9.92
CA ILE A 181 10.28 2.51 -9.71
C ILE A 181 8.77 2.34 -9.86
N GLN A 182 8.32 1.64 -10.91
CA GLN A 182 6.89 1.39 -11.14
C GLN A 182 6.27 0.58 -10.00
N VAL A 183 6.98 -0.46 -9.53
CA VAL A 183 6.54 -1.23 -8.35
C VAL A 183 6.51 -0.34 -7.11
N ALA A 184 7.48 0.55 -6.91
CA ALA A 184 7.48 1.45 -5.76
C ALA A 184 6.28 2.41 -5.75
N HIS A 185 5.87 2.95 -6.91
CA HIS A 185 4.62 3.70 -7.02
C HIS A 185 3.39 2.82 -6.77
N ALA A 186 3.40 1.56 -7.22
CA ALA A 186 2.31 0.62 -6.95
C ALA A 186 2.14 0.39 -5.43
N TYR A 187 3.23 0.27 -4.68
CA TYR A 187 3.22 0.22 -3.21
C TYR A 187 2.63 1.47 -2.56
N ARG A 188 3.00 2.67 -3.04
CA ARG A 188 2.44 3.94 -2.57
C ARG A 188 0.92 3.98 -2.72
N TRP A 189 0.40 3.67 -3.91
CA TRP A 189 -1.04 3.69 -4.15
C TRP A 189 -1.79 2.58 -3.38
N ALA A 190 -1.22 1.38 -3.27
CA ALA A 190 -1.80 0.31 -2.46
C ALA A 190 -1.88 0.69 -0.97
N THR A 191 -0.89 1.41 -0.46
CA THR A 191 -0.87 1.91 0.92
C THR A 191 -1.94 2.97 1.15
N LEU A 192 -2.11 3.91 0.22
CA LEU A 192 -3.18 4.91 0.28
C LEU A 192 -4.57 4.26 0.26
N MET A 193 -4.76 3.24 -0.58
CA MET A 193 -5.99 2.48 -0.64
C MET A 193 -6.31 1.79 0.69
N PHE A 194 -5.33 1.12 1.31
CA PHE A 194 -5.50 0.48 2.61
C PHE A 194 -5.80 1.48 3.74
N LEU A 195 -5.15 2.65 3.71
CA LEU A 195 -5.41 3.71 4.68
C LEU A 195 -6.85 4.22 4.57
N HIS A 196 -7.34 4.44 3.35
CA HIS A 196 -8.72 4.87 3.12
C HIS A 196 -9.75 3.79 3.49
N GLN A 197 -9.47 2.51 3.19
CA GLN A 197 -10.34 1.40 3.59
C GLN A 197 -10.48 1.28 5.11
N ALA A 198 -9.44 1.61 5.87
CA ALA A 198 -9.51 1.61 7.33
C ALA A 198 -10.15 2.88 7.90
N VAL A 199 -9.86 4.04 7.31
CA VAL A 199 -10.34 5.34 7.78
C VAL A 199 -11.14 6.02 6.64
N PRO A 200 -12.39 5.58 6.39
CA PRO A 200 -13.20 6.09 5.28
C PRO A 200 -13.55 7.59 5.42
N GLU A 201 -13.36 8.17 6.61
CA GLU A 201 -13.61 9.59 6.88
C GLU A 201 -12.60 10.52 6.18
N ILE A 202 -11.42 10.03 5.78
CA ILE A 202 -10.45 10.87 5.08
C ILE A 202 -10.86 11.06 3.61
N PRO A 203 -10.69 12.27 3.03
CA PRO A 203 -10.94 12.48 1.61
C PRO A 203 -10.00 11.62 0.76
N SER A 204 -10.57 10.79 -0.10
CA SER A 204 -9.81 9.92 -1.01
C SER A 204 -10.57 9.71 -2.31
N GLU A 205 -9.82 9.38 -3.36
CA GLU A 205 -10.43 8.77 -4.54
C GLU A 205 -11.02 7.39 -4.20
N PRO A 206 -12.04 6.95 -4.95
CA PRO A 206 -12.63 5.61 -4.79
C PRO A 206 -11.59 4.49 -4.91
N ALA A 207 -11.81 3.39 -4.17
CA ALA A 207 -10.89 2.26 -4.12
C ALA A 207 -10.64 1.63 -5.50
N ASP A 208 -11.65 1.54 -6.37
CA ASP A 208 -11.52 1.05 -7.75
C ASP A 208 -10.56 1.90 -8.58
N LYS A 209 -10.55 3.23 -8.39
CA LYS A 209 -9.65 4.14 -9.10
C LYS A 209 -8.21 3.98 -8.62
N LEU A 210 -8.01 3.87 -7.31
CA LEU A 210 -6.69 3.63 -6.73
C LEU A 210 -6.15 2.26 -7.16
N ALA A 211 -6.98 1.22 -7.11
CA ALA A 211 -6.62 -0.11 -7.58
C ALA A 211 -6.25 -0.12 -9.07
N LYS A 212 -7.03 0.55 -9.93
CA LYS A 212 -6.70 0.62 -11.36
C LYS A 212 -5.34 1.28 -11.62
N ARG A 213 -4.96 2.31 -10.85
CA ARG A 213 -3.62 2.91 -10.94
C ARG A 213 -2.54 1.90 -10.56
N VAL A 214 -2.72 1.16 -9.46
CA VAL A 214 -1.79 0.10 -9.06
C VAL A 214 -1.63 -0.93 -10.18
N LEU A 215 -2.74 -1.45 -10.73
CA LEU A 215 -2.69 -2.46 -11.80
C LEU A 215 -2.02 -1.94 -13.07
N ILE A 216 -2.28 -0.68 -13.46
CA ILE A 216 -1.61 -0.05 -14.62
C ILE A 216 -0.10 0.02 -14.39
N LEU A 217 0.36 0.46 -13.21
CA LEU A 217 1.79 0.51 -12.88
C LEU A 217 2.43 -0.87 -12.96
N LEU A 218 1.79 -1.89 -12.38
CA LEU A 218 2.27 -3.27 -12.45
C LEU A 218 2.26 -3.82 -13.88
N ALA A 219 1.30 -3.42 -14.73
CA ALA A 219 1.22 -3.81 -16.14
C ALA A 219 2.35 -3.24 -17.00
N THR A 220 2.97 -2.13 -16.59
CA THR A 220 4.17 -1.61 -17.26
C THR A 220 5.42 -2.45 -17.02
N VAL A 221 5.38 -3.39 -16.07
CA VAL A 221 6.51 -4.29 -15.76
C VAL A 221 6.39 -5.60 -16.55
N PRO A 222 7.38 -5.94 -17.39
CA PRO A 222 7.40 -7.19 -18.15
C PRO A 222 7.37 -8.42 -17.24
N TYR A 223 6.73 -9.50 -17.69
CA TYR A 223 6.68 -10.78 -16.98
C TYR A 223 8.07 -11.40 -16.76
N THR A 224 9.03 -11.11 -17.64
CA THR A 224 10.42 -11.56 -17.53
C THR A 224 11.19 -10.82 -16.44
N SER A 225 10.66 -9.71 -15.90
CA SER A 225 11.40 -8.92 -14.94
C SER A 225 11.47 -9.57 -13.56
N ARG A 226 12.65 -9.52 -12.94
CA ARG A 226 12.89 -10.04 -11.59
C ARG A 226 12.07 -9.31 -10.54
N THR A 227 11.67 -8.05 -10.79
CA THR A 227 10.84 -7.27 -9.86
C THR A 227 9.43 -7.82 -9.70
N THR A 228 8.99 -8.75 -10.54
CA THR A 228 7.69 -9.44 -10.39
C THR A 228 7.55 -10.08 -9.01
N ILE A 229 8.65 -10.57 -8.43
CA ILE A 229 8.65 -11.25 -7.13
C ILE A 229 8.36 -10.33 -5.94
N ILE A 230 8.50 -9.01 -6.11
CA ILE A 230 8.20 -8.04 -5.04
C ILE A 230 6.84 -7.38 -5.26
N GLN A 231 6.00 -7.87 -6.18
CA GLN A 231 4.67 -7.29 -6.45
C GLN A 231 3.56 -7.86 -5.56
N LEU A 232 3.84 -8.80 -4.65
CA LEU A 232 2.82 -9.57 -3.92
C LEU A 232 1.78 -8.69 -3.22
N PHE A 233 2.24 -7.73 -2.41
CA PHE A 233 1.34 -6.86 -1.66
C PHE A 233 0.49 -5.94 -2.56
N PRO A 234 1.07 -5.12 -3.47
CA PRO A 234 0.26 -4.25 -4.31
C PRO A 234 -0.69 -5.04 -5.23
N LEU A 235 -0.27 -6.21 -5.72
CA LEU A 235 -1.13 -7.06 -6.54
C LEU A 235 -2.27 -7.69 -5.74
N LEU A 236 -2.02 -8.13 -4.50
CA LEU A 236 -3.08 -8.61 -3.60
C LEU A 236 -4.09 -7.50 -3.30
N ALA A 237 -3.59 -6.33 -2.92
CA ALA A 237 -4.41 -5.18 -2.56
C ALA A 237 -5.30 -4.75 -3.75
N ALA A 238 -4.69 -4.43 -4.89
CA ALA A 238 -5.44 -3.93 -6.04
C ALA A 238 -6.19 -5.01 -6.80
N GLY A 239 -5.68 -6.23 -6.83
CA GLY A 239 -6.37 -7.37 -7.44
C GLY A 239 -7.68 -7.69 -6.73
N SER A 240 -7.78 -7.47 -5.41
CA SER A 240 -9.02 -7.65 -4.66
C SER A 240 -10.14 -6.68 -5.08
N GLU A 241 -9.75 -5.56 -5.70
CA GLU A 241 -10.64 -4.54 -6.24
C GLU A 241 -10.93 -4.70 -7.75
N ALA A 242 -10.41 -5.76 -8.39
CA ALA A 242 -10.65 -6.02 -9.81
C ALA A 242 -12.11 -6.40 -10.09
N ASP A 243 -12.77 -5.61 -10.93
CA ASP A 243 -14.20 -5.75 -11.22
C ASP A 243 -14.47 -6.49 -12.54
N THR A 244 -13.74 -6.16 -13.60
CA THR A 244 -13.94 -6.76 -14.93
C THR A 244 -13.25 -8.12 -15.06
N ASP A 245 -13.82 -9.03 -15.87
CA ASP A 245 -13.22 -10.33 -16.16
C ASP A 245 -11.82 -10.20 -16.78
N ASP A 246 -11.59 -9.18 -17.61
CA ASP A 246 -10.29 -8.90 -18.20
C ASP A 246 -9.26 -8.51 -17.14
N ASP A 247 -9.62 -7.62 -16.19
CA ASP A 247 -8.74 -7.23 -15.09
C ASP A 247 -8.46 -8.42 -14.17
N ARG A 248 -9.48 -9.22 -13.84
CA ARG A 248 -9.33 -10.44 -13.02
C ARG A 248 -8.41 -11.45 -13.69
N LYS A 249 -8.59 -11.69 -14.99
CA LYS A 249 -7.72 -12.55 -15.78
C LYS A 249 -6.28 -12.06 -15.77
N TRP A 250 -6.06 -10.77 -15.98
CA TRP A 250 -4.72 -10.18 -15.95
C TRP A 250 -4.06 -10.37 -14.57
N VAL A 251 -4.82 -10.17 -13.48
CA VAL A 251 -4.34 -10.40 -12.10
C VAL A 251 -3.94 -11.86 -11.92
N LEU A 252 -4.77 -12.81 -12.35
CA LEU A 252 -4.47 -14.26 -12.26
C LEU A 252 -3.21 -14.64 -13.05
N ASP A 253 -3.08 -14.17 -14.30
CA ASP A 253 -1.91 -14.44 -15.14
C ASP A 253 -0.62 -13.87 -14.51
N ARG A 254 -0.72 -12.71 -13.84
CA ARG A 254 0.39 -12.12 -13.08
C ARG A 254 0.77 -12.96 -11.87
N TRP A 255 -0.20 -13.45 -11.10
CA TRP A 255 0.05 -14.35 -9.98
C TRP A 255 0.68 -15.67 -10.39
N THR A 256 0.27 -16.25 -11.52
CA THR A 256 0.90 -17.46 -12.07
C THR A 256 2.39 -17.22 -12.35
N THR A 257 2.75 -16.03 -12.83
CA THR A 257 4.16 -15.66 -13.04
C THR A 257 4.92 -15.56 -11.71
N ILE A 258 4.34 -14.86 -10.72
CA ILE A 258 4.91 -14.78 -9.36
C ILE A 258 5.14 -16.17 -8.77
N GLN A 259 4.15 -17.06 -8.88
CA GLN A 259 4.19 -18.43 -8.37
C GLN A 259 5.32 -19.23 -9.03
N SER A 260 5.47 -19.12 -10.35
CA SER A 260 6.53 -19.79 -11.10
C SER A 260 7.94 -19.37 -10.68
N HIS A 261 8.09 -18.14 -10.17
CA HIS A 261 9.38 -17.59 -9.76
C HIS A 261 9.73 -17.85 -8.29
N LEU A 262 8.74 -17.91 -7.41
CA LEU A 262 8.98 -17.91 -5.96
C LEU A 262 8.71 -19.25 -5.25
N MET A 263 7.97 -20.18 -5.85
CA MET A 263 7.59 -21.47 -5.24
C MET A 263 7.12 -21.38 -3.76
N LEU A 264 6.50 -20.25 -3.35
CA LEU A 264 5.98 -20.08 -1.97
C LEU A 264 4.62 -20.75 -1.87
N GLY A 265 4.40 -21.58 -0.85
CA GLY A 265 3.06 -22.08 -0.51
C GLY A 265 2.05 -20.96 -0.21
N GLY A 266 2.52 -19.79 0.25
CA GLY A 266 1.66 -18.63 0.53
C GLY A 266 1.03 -17.96 -0.71
N VAL A 267 1.57 -18.16 -1.91
CA VAL A 267 1.00 -17.58 -3.14
C VAL A 267 -0.36 -18.20 -3.47
N ASP A 268 -0.52 -19.51 -3.25
CA ASP A 268 -1.79 -20.21 -3.46
C ASP A 268 -2.89 -19.64 -2.56
N ARG A 269 -2.56 -19.32 -1.30
CA ARG A 269 -3.51 -18.75 -0.34
C ARG A 269 -3.94 -17.34 -0.71
N CYS A 270 -3.05 -16.52 -1.29
CA CYS A 270 -3.41 -15.20 -1.81
C CYS A 270 -4.44 -15.31 -2.94
N LEU A 271 -4.27 -16.29 -3.83
CA LEU A 271 -5.22 -16.55 -4.92
C LEU A 271 -6.59 -17.01 -4.42
N GLU A 272 -6.64 -17.87 -3.40
CA GLU A 272 -7.88 -18.27 -2.74
C GLU A 272 -8.63 -17.06 -2.17
N VAL A 273 -7.91 -16.17 -1.46
CA VAL A 273 -8.50 -14.95 -0.89
C VAL A 273 -9.05 -14.04 -1.98
N LEU A 274 -8.33 -13.85 -3.09
CA LEU A 274 -8.80 -13.02 -4.21
C LEU A 274 -10.09 -13.56 -4.83
N ARG A 275 -10.14 -14.86 -5.11
CA ARG A 275 -11.33 -15.52 -5.66
C ARG A 275 -12.53 -15.37 -4.72
N GLU A 276 -12.34 -15.63 -3.44
CA GLU A 276 -13.39 -15.48 -2.42
C GLU A 276 -13.92 -14.04 -2.35
N VAL A 277 -13.03 -13.02 -2.43
CA VAL A 277 -13.45 -11.62 -2.44
C VAL A 277 -14.31 -11.31 -3.67
N TRP A 278 -13.92 -11.79 -4.85
CA TRP A 278 -14.66 -11.60 -6.09
C TRP A 278 -16.03 -12.29 -6.02
N GLU A 279 -16.08 -13.55 -5.60
CA GLU A 279 -17.34 -14.31 -5.47
C GLU A 279 -18.33 -13.61 -4.52
N ARG A 280 -17.86 -13.09 -3.40
CA ARG A 280 -18.71 -12.32 -2.46
C ARG A 280 -19.22 -11.02 -3.05
N ARG A 281 -18.37 -10.29 -3.79
CA ARG A 281 -18.78 -9.05 -4.47
C ARG A 281 -19.82 -9.33 -5.55
N ASP A 282 -19.61 -10.36 -6.36
CA ASP A 282 -20.53 -10.77 -7.42
C ASP A 282 -21.89 -11.19 -6.83
N ALA A 283 -21.88 -11.93 -5.71
CA ALA A 283 -23.10 -12.28 -4.98
C ALA A 283 -23.85 -11.07 -4.41
N ILE A 284 -23.15 -9.99 -4.04
CA ILE A 284 -23.78 -8.73 -3.59
C ILE A 284 -24.35 -7.96 -4.78
N ASN A 285 -23.60 -7.87 -5.89
CA ASN A 285 -24.02 -7.14 -7.08
C ASN A 285 -25.27 -7.78 -7.72
N THR A 286 -25.29 -9.11 -7.85
CA THR A 286 -26.45 -9.86 -8.35
C THR A 286 -27.69 -9.71 -7.48
N ARG A 287 -27.56 -9.48 -6.17
CA ARG A 287 -28.69 -9.18 -5.26
C ARG A 287 -29.20 -7.75 -5.39
N ARG A 288 -28.33 -6.79 -5.72
CA ARG A 288 -28.71 -5.36 -5.87
C ARG A 288 -29.42 -5.06 -7.18
N GLU A 289 -29.11 -5.80 -8.25
CA GLU A 289 -29.76 -5.65 -9.56
C GLU A 289 -31.30 -5.77 -9.52
N PRO A 290 -31.91 -6.78 -8.87
CA PRO A 290 -33.36 -6.88 -8.77
C PRO A 290 -33.97 -5.79 -7.86
N GLU A 291 -33.30 -5.36 -6.80
CA GLU A 291 -33.80 -4.29 -5.91
C GLU A 291 -33.83 -2.91 -6.61
N MET A 292 -32.82 -2.61 -7.43
CA MET A 292 -32.80 -1.41 -8.28
C MET A 292 -33.79 -1.48 -9.44
N ALA A 293 -34.05 -2.67 -9.99
CA ALA A 293 -35.07 -2.86 -11.02
C ALA A 293 -36.48 -2.67 -10.45
N ILE A 294 -36.73 -3.15 -9.23
CA ILE A 294 -38.00 -2.96 -8.53
C ILE A 294 -38.18 -1.48 -8.19
N SER A 295 -37.21 -0.79 -7.60
CA SER A 295 -37.36 0.64 -7.24
C SER A 295 -37.58 1.55 -8.46
N ARG A 296 -36.88 1.32 -9.57
CA ARG A 296 -37.12 2.02 -10.85
C ARG A 296 -38.51 1.74 -11.42
N SER A 297 -39.04 0.53 -11.23
CA SER A 297 -40.42 0.21 -11.64
C SER A 297 -41.46 0.90 -10.77
N THR A 298 -41.25 1.00 -9.45
CA THR A 298 -42.18 1.70 -8.54
C THR A 298 -42.19 3.21 -8.75
N GLU A 299 -41.05 3.83 -9.04
CA GLU A 299 -40.96 5.26 -9.37
C GLU A 299 -41.63 5.60 -10.70
N SER A 300 -41.54 4.70 -11.70
CA SER A 300 -42.21 4.89 -12.99
C SER A 300 -43.74 4.69 -12.91
N PHE A 301 -44.24 3.91 -11.96
CA PHE A 301 -45.68 3.82 -11.67
C PHE A 301 -46.23 5.00 -10.84
N SER A 302 -45.40 5.69 -10.05
CA SER A 302 -45.81 6.83 -9.22
C SER A 302 -45.94 8.16 -10.00
N SER A 303 -45.28 8.29 -11.16
CA SER A 303 -45.33 9.50 -12.00
C SER A 303 -46.67 9.72 -12.75
N GLY A 304 -47.70 8.89 -12.51
CA GLY A 304 -48.96 8.89 -13.25
C GLY A 304 -50.17 9.56 -12.58
N HIS A 305 -50.05 10.14 -11.38
CA HIS A 305 -51.15 10.86 -10.73
C HIS A 305 -50.84 12.34 -10.56
N GLN A 306 -51.18 13.08 -11.62
CA GLN A 306 -51.30 14.53 -11.60
C GLN A 306 -52.65 14.90 -10.96
N GLU A 307 -52.73 14.90 -9.62
CA GLU A 307 -53.85 15.51 -8.92
C GLU A 307 -53.65 17.02 -8.80
N LYS A 308 -54.51 17.76 -9.50
CA LYS A 308 -54.76 19.18 -9.24
C LYS A 308 -55.37 19.30 -7.84
N MET A 309 -54.69 19.97 -6.90
CA MET A 309 -55.38 20.73 -5.87
C MET A 309 -54.62 22.01 -5.49
N SER A 310 -55.41 23.07 -5.44
CA SER A 310 -55.07 24.45 -5.21
C SER A 310 -54.80 24.78 -3.73
N SER A 311 -54.05 25.87 -3.56
CA SER A 311 -54.06 26.82 -2.44
C SER A 311 -53.70 26.30 -1.04
N SER A 312 -52.48 26.56 -0.58
CA SER A 312 -52.17 27.62 0.41
C SER A 312 -50.77 27.38 1.02
N LEU A 313 -49.85 28.32 0.81
CA LEU A 313 -48.57 28.38 1.52
C LEU A 313 -48.49 29.76 2.21
N PRO A 314 -48.22 29.83 3.53
CA PRO A 314 -47.95 31.09 4.20
C PRO A 314 -46.56 31.64 3.81
N ASN A 315 -46.53 32.94 3.55
CA ASN A 315 -45.33 33.77 3.47
C ASN A 315 -44.39 33.52 4.63
N GLU A 316 -43.08 33.45 4.37
CA GLU A 316 -42.05 34.12 5.18
C GLU A 316 -40.73 34.27 4.40
N PHE A 317 -40.24 35.51 4.41
CA PHE A 317 -38.90 36.01 4.11
C PHE A 317 -38.31 35.94 2.68
N ARG A 318 -38.76 36.89 1.86
CA ARG A 318 -38.03 37.46 0.70
C ARG A 318 -37.33 38.76 1.09
N LYS A 319 -36.02 38.72 1.33
CA LYS A 319 -35.06 39.85 1.35
C LYS A 319 -33.71 39.24 0.97
N TYR A 320 -32.95 39.58 -0.08
CA TYR A 320 -32.75 40.82 -0.82
C TYR A 320 -32.32 40.48 -2.27
N SER A 321 -32.91 41.13 -3.27
CA SER A 321 -32.21 41.49 -4.52
C SER A 321 -33.10 42.40 -5.36
N LEU A 322 -32.76 43.69 -5.41
CA LEU A 322 -33.09 44.65 -6.46
C LEU A 322 -31.85 45.56 -6.52
N ASN A 323 -31.03 45.41 -7.56
CA ASN A 323 -31.07 46.14 -8.83
C ASN A 323 -30.16 47.37 -8.82
N ALA A 324 -29.14 47.35 -9.67
CA ALA A 324 -28.66 48.52 -10.38
C ALA A 324 -28.09 48.07 -11.73
N SER A 325 -28.65 48.62 -12.80
CA SER A 325 -28.22 48.50 -14.19
C SER A 325 -28.24 49.90 -14.82
N HIS A 326 -27.40 50.10 -15.85
CA HIS A 326 -27.01 51.31 -16.63
C HIS A 326 -25.63 51.87 -16.23
N GLU A 327 -24.63 52.11 -17.09
CA GLU A 327 -24.41 52.25 -18.55
C GLU A 327 -22.92 51.85 -18.82
N GLY A 328 -22.49 51.20 -19.90
CA GLY A 328 -22.30 51.75 -21.24
C GLY A 328 -20.93 52.47 -21.41
N LEU A 329 -19.92 51.81 -22.03
CA LEU A 329 -19.06 52.30 -23.14
C LEU A 329 -17.69 51.56 -23.27
N ILE A 330 -17.50 50.96 -24.45
CA ILE A 330 -16.34 51.05 -25.38
C ILE A 330 -14.90 50.89 -24.84
N GLY A 331 -14.17 49.89 -25.38
CA GLY A 331 -12.76 50.11 -25.78
C GLY A 331 -11.73 48.98 -25.57
N ARG A 332 -11.47 48.23 -26.65
CA ARG A 332 -10.16 47.69 -27.11
C ARG A 332 -9.36 46.66 -26.28
N ARG A 333 -9.15 45.48 -26.93
CA ARG A 333 -7.94 44.63 -26.82
C ARG A 333 -6.70 45.36 -27.36
N PRO A 334 -5.48 44.96 -26.95
CA PRO A 334 -4.63 44.11 -27.81
C PRO A 334 -3.94 42.96 -27.02
N VAL A 335 -3.94 41.71 -27.50
CA VAL A 335 -2.94 41.07 -28.40
C VAL A 335 -1.59 40.79 -27.70
N GLN A 336 -1.32 39.50 -27.47
CA GLN A 336 0.01 38.92 -27.22
C GLN A 336 0.97 39.19 -28.40
N PRO A 337 2.28 39.03 -28.18
CA PRO A 337 2.94 38.03 -29.02
C PRO A 337 3.92 37.13 -28.26
N THR A 338 3.88 35.87 -28.67
CA THR A 338 4.94 34.86 -28.57
C THR A 338 6.17 35.26 -29.40
N SER A 339 7.38 34.98 -28.90
CA SER A 339 8.46 34.43 -29.74
C SER A 339 9.60 33.84 -28.93
N THR A 340 10.06 32.71 -29.44
CA THR A 340 11.08 31.76 -29.01
C THR A 340 12.49 32.15 -29.50
N PHE A 341 13.50 31.45 -28.96
CA PHE A 341 14.91 31.26 -29.39
C PHE A 341 15.97 32.26 -28.90
N ALA A 342 16.81 31.81 -27.96
CA ALA A 342 18.17 31.27 -28.22
C ALA A 342 18.64 30.47 -26.99
#